data_AF-A0A009QHP1-F1
#
_entry.id   AF-A0A009QHP1-F1
#
_cell.length_a   1.000
_cell.length_b   1.000
_cell.length_c   1.000
_cell.angle_alpha   90.00
_cell.angle_beta   90.00
_cell.angle_gamma   90.00
#
_symmetry.space_group_name_H-M   'P 1'
#
loop_
_entity.id
_entity.type
_entity.pdbx_description
1 polymer ?
#
loop_
_entity_poly.entity_id
_entity_poly.type
_entity_poly.pdbx_seq_one_letter_code
_entity_poly.pdbx_strand_id
1 'polypeptide(L)'
;MPCRAGHLFHEAKHLRTHEFCFYQPQWGTLNLAAVTATTPYIKKIQSALEKATGQTIVTPEFRKIKRVAGVSVLPVTFFFSGGATLTLYIRAVADVIKAEINDKVVVLSGDFSDDYKPTFDNAVNGVAKLIREAQSRIQDQNKREKVHLPPRRISVDQKVKEVQEQEQKLDEDIAKQTAQRDQLLEKIELAKQQLGISSNTGVGQSELGKSISEIVSISSDTSVNIFEENKLSAKTDVVESTSDKSMMWNNIVSKYLGSDHPLSLEEQELIVEEWISSRELSILKNDLLSSDEIVKKAEEYGLTLPEQIAIRYWSGSGFGGINGVLHQSNPYSKEQILIELKGVSLLRQALDKLPNFTEEVVFSRQHLPQKILESMLKYETYTFEGFLAANVGYDLYSQRKIKLIIQSKTGKHIAWISENSDTEDEVLFKNSTSFKVLNIVDSTIDESIEKGHIWFYLEEDDNE
;
A
#
# COMPACT_ATOMS: atom_id res chain seq x y z
N MET A 1 -25.28 39.89 47.76
CA MET A 1 -26.72 39.62 47.56
C MET A 1 -27.42 40.92 47.16
N PRO A 2 -28.43 40.94 46.27
CA PRO A 2 -28.79 39.93 45.27
C PRO A 2 -29.12 40.50 43.85
N CYS A 3 -28.93 39.61 42.87
CA CYS A 3 -29.68 39.34 41.63
C CYS A 3 -30.44 40.45 40.87
N ARG A 4 -30.22 40.51 39.54
CA ARG A 4 -31.29 40.59 38.54
C ARG A 4 -30.86 40.06 37.17
N ALA A 5 -31.72 39.21 36.63
CA ALA A 5 -31.75 38.73 35.25
C ALA A 5 -32.26 39.82 34.28
N GLY A 6 -31.95 39.71 32.99
CA GLY A 6 -32.53 40.54 31.95
C GLY A 6 -31.89 40.30 30.58
N HIS A 7 -32.71 39.87 29.64
CA HIS A 7 -32.41 39.26 28.35
C HIS A 7 -32.31 40.30 27.20
N LEU A 8 -31.67 39.87 26.10
CA LEU A 8 -31.88 40.24 24.67
C LEU A 8 -31.08 41.38 24.00
N PHE A 9 -30.30 40.94 22.99
CA PHE A 9 -30.02 41.51 21.66
C PHE A 9 -29.59 42.97 21.50
N HIS A 10 -28.38 43.22 20.97
CA HIS A 10 -28.12 43.38 19.53
C HIS A 10 -26.63 43.69 19.25
N GLU A 11 -26.22 43.47 18.00
CA GLU A 11 -25.01 43.98 17.31
C GLU A 11 -23.72 43.15 17.39
N ALA A 12 -23.72 42.09 16.59
CA ALA A 12 -22.51 41.62 15.91
C ALA A 12 -22.22 42.52 14.70
N LYS A 13 -21.07 43.20 14.71
CA LYS A 13 -20.33 43.58 13.49
C LYS A 13 -18.88 43.88 13.82
N HIS A 14 -18.02 43.35 12.94
CA HIS A 14 -16.57 43.56 12.83
C HIS A 14 -15.65 42.74 13.73
N LEU A 15 -15.23 41.58 13.22
CA LEU A 15 -13.81 41.26 13.20
C LEU A 15 -13.39 40.85 11.79
N ARG A 16 -12.23 41.39 11.41
CA ARG A 16 -11.66 41.43 10.07
C ARG A 16 -11.07 40.07 9.71
N THR A 17 -11.19 39.74 8.44
CA THR A 17 -10.46 38.72 7.71
C THR A 17 -8.95 38.84 7.95
N HIS A 18 -8.37 37.89 8.67
CA HIS A 18 -6.95 37.58 8.52
C HIS A 18 -6.83 36.57 7.39
N GLU A 19 -6.19 37.01 6.30
CA GLU A 19 -5.68 36.15 5.24
C GLU A 19 -4.73 35.11 5.84
N PHE A 20 -5.21 33.88 5.98
CA PHE A 20 -4.34 32.72 6.17
C PHE A 20 -3.73 32.38 4.80
N CYS A 21 -2.51 32.85 4.56
CA CYS A 21 -1.65 32.24 3.54
C CYS A 21 -1.33 30.80 3.97
N PHE A 22 -2.09 29.84 3.44
CA PHE A 22 -1.74 28.43 3.50
C PHE A 22 -0.43 28.20 2.75
N TYR A 23 0.61 27.78 3.46
CA TYR A 23 1.72 27.07 2.86
C TYR A 23 1.21 25.69 2.44
N GLN A 24 0.87 25.52 1.16
CA GLN A 24 0.56 24.21 0.59
C GLN A 24 1.85 23.37 0.47
N PRO A 25 1.93 22.14 1.01
CA PRO A 25 2.88 21.17 0.52
C PRO A 25 2.31 20.56 -0.77
N GLN A 26 2.79 21.02 -1.92
CA GLN A 26 2.51 20.41 -3.22
C GLN A 26 3.13 19.02 -3.27
N TRP A 27 2.42 17.90 -3.52
CA TRP A 27 3.01 16.73 -4.21
C TRP A 27 1.96 15.94 -4.98
N GLY A 28 1.80 16.31 -6.26
CA GLY A 28 1.27 15.43 -7.31
C GLY A 28 2.41 14.67 -8.00
N THR A 29 2.04 13.72 -8.85
CA THR A 29 2.91 12.95 -9.74
C THR A 29 4.17 13.70 -10.19
N LEU A 30 5.35 13.13 -9.93
CA LEU A 30 6.65 13.63 -10.29
C LEU A 30 6.80 13.72 -11.82
N ASN A 31 6.87 14.95 -12.35
CA ASN A 31 7.22 15.15 -13.75
C ASN A 31 8.70 14.81 -13.97
N LEU A 32 8.96 13.58 -14.44
CA LEU A 32 10.30 13.03 -14.65
C LEU A 32 11.22 13.91 -15.52
N ALA A 33 10.68 14.73 -16.41
CA ALA A 33 11.48 15.62 -17.27
C ALA A 33 11.94 16.91 -16.56
N ALA A 34 11.27 17.30 -15.47
CA ALA A 34 11.56 18.50 -14.70
C ALA A 34 12.31 18.21 -13.38
N VAL A 35 12.63 16.94 -13.11
CA VAL A 35 13.35 16.54 -11.89
C VAL A 35 14.80 17.01 -11.97
N THR A 36 15.25 17.67 -10.90
CA THR A 36 16.61 18.17 -10.73
C THR A 36 17.10 17.88 -9.31
N ALA A 37 18.36 18.18 -9.00
CA ALA A 37 18.91 18.05 -7.65
C ALA A 37 18.14 18.90 -6.62
N THR A 38 17.47 19.96 -7.07
CA THR A 38 16.69 20.84 -6.19
C THR A 38 15.27 20.35 -5.93
N THR A 39 14.79 19.35 -6.65
CA THR A 39 13.45 18.78 -6.46
C THR A 39 13.33 18.22 -5.04
N PRO A 40 12.30 18.62 -4.26
CA PRO A 40 12.18 18.24 -2.85
C PRO A 40 12.24 16.74 -2.58
N TYR A 41 11.64 15.90 -3.44
CA TYR A 41 11.77 14.44 -3.37
C TYR A 41 13.24 13.97 -3.44
N ILE A 42 14.02 14.51 -4.39
CA ILE A 42 15.45 14.21 -4.53
C ILE A 42 16.25 14.73 -3.33
N LYS A 43 15.94 15.94 -2.83
CA LYS A 43 16.57 16.50 -1.63
C LYS A 43 16.30 15.66 -0.39
N LYS A 44 15.09 15.12 -0.23
CA LYS A 44 14.71 14.24 0.87
C LYS A 44 15.56 12.97 0.85
N ILE A 45 15.62 12.29 -0.30
CA ILE A 45 16.46 11.10 -0.48
C ILE A 45 17.93 11.41 -0.21
N GLN A 46 18.45 12.50 -0.79
CA GLN A 46 19.84 12.91 -0.59
C GLN A 46 20.14 13.15 0.89
N SER A 47 19.33 13.96 1.58
CA SER A 47 19.54 14.29 3.00
C SER A 47 19.45 13.05 3.90
N ALA A 48 18.51 12.14 3.61
CA ALA A 48 18.33 10.91 4.36
C ALA A 48 19.53 9.96 4.17
N LEU A 49 20.01 9.81 2.93
CA LEU A 49 21.18 9.00 2.62
C LEU A 49 22.47 9.60 3.19
N GLU A 50 22.65 10.92 3.16
CA GLU A 50 23.81 11.59 3.78
C GLU A 50 23.83 11.36 5.29
N LYS A 51 22.68 11.53 5.96
CA LYS A 51 22.54 11.28 7.40
C LYS A 51 22.77 9.81 7.74
N ALA A 52 22.18 8.89 6.98
CA ALA A 52 22.31 7.46 7.23
C ALA A 52 23.73 6.97 6.96
N THR A 53 24.35 7.34 5.84
CA THR A 53 25.72 6.90 5.51
C THR A 53 26.81 7.63 6.29
N GLY A 54 26.51 8.83 6.83
CA GLY A 54 27.48 9.71 7.48
C GLY A 54 28.44 10.35 6.47
N GLN A 55 28.02 10.50 5.22
CA GLN A 55 28.87 10.96 4.12
C GLN A 55 28.18 12.04 3.31
N THR A 56 28.98 12.93 2.73
CA THR A 56 28.50 13.93 1.80
C THR A 56 28.29 13.31 0.43
N ILE A 57 27.15 13.60 -0.19
CA ILE A 57 26.85 13.19 -1.55
C ILE A 57 27.17 14.35 -2.48
N VAL A 58 27.97 14.09 -3.53
CA VAL A 58 28.23 15.07 -4.58
C VAL A 58 26.95 15.25 -5.42
N THR A 59 26.78 16.41 -6.05
CA THR A 59 25.64 16.72 -6.93
C THR A 59 25.23 15.51 -7.78
N PRO A 60 23.99 15.01 -7.63
CA PRO A 60 23.56 13.79 -8.32
C PRO A 60 23.48 13.99 -9.84
N GLU A 61 23.77 12.93 -10.59
CA GLU A 61 23.68 12.90 -12.05
C GLU A 61 22.31 12.35 -12.49
N PHE A 62 21.66 13.07 -13.41
CA PHE A 62 20.37 12.70 -13.99
C PHE A 62 20.58 12.16 -15.40
N ARG A 63 20.25 10.89 -15.63
CA ARG A 63 20.36 10.27 -16.95
C ARG A 63 19.06 10.41 -17.74
N LYS A 64 19.10 10.09 -19.03
CA LYS A 64 17.90 10.13 -19.90
C LYS A 64 16.81 9.19 -19.37
N ILE A 65 15.56 9.67 -19.41
CA ILE A 65 14.37 8.87 -19.11
C ILE A 65 14.36 7.65 -20.02
N LYS A 66 14.12 6.46 -19.44
CA LYS A 66 14.03 5.19 -20.17
C LYS A 66 12.88 4.35 -19.63
N ARG A 67 12.45 3.31 -20.36
CA ARG A 67 11.46 2.35 -19.86
C ARG A 67 12.13 1.14 -19.22
N VAL A 68 11.69 0.78 -18.03
CA VAL A 68 12.12 -0.42 -17.30
C VAL A 68 10.87 -1.11 -16.76
N ALA A 69 10.73 -2.42 -17.01
CA ALA A 69 9.55 -3.19 -16.63
C ALA A 69 8.21 -2.55 -17.06
N GLY A 70 8.16 -1.96 -18.27
CA GLY A 70 6.97 -1.32 -18.82
C GLY A 70 6.66 0.08 -18.28
N VAL A 71 7.42 0.59 -17.31
CA VAL A 71 7.19 1.92 -16.70
C VAL A 71 8.31 2.90 -17.07
N SER A 72 7.95 4.16 -17.30
CA SER A 72 8.91 5.24 -17.54
C SER A 72 9.63 5.61 -16.24
N VAL A 73 10.97 5.63 -16.29
CA VAL A 73 11.82 5.94 -15.13
C VAL A 73 12.93 6.90 -15.48
N LEU A 74 13.30 7.71 -14.49
CA LEU A 74 14.47 8.57 -14.49
C LEU A 74 15.58 7.93 -13.63
N PRO A 75 16.69 7.49 -14.21
CA PRO A 75 17.83 7.02 -13.44
C PRO A 75 18.59 8.21 -12.83
N VAL A 76 18.71 8.24 -11.51
CA VAL A 76 19.44 9.27 -10.75
C VAL A 76 20.59 8.61 -10.02
N THR A 77 21.80 9.08 -10.27
CA THR A 77 23.05 8.53 -9.70
C THR A 77 23.59 9.45 -8.61
N PHE A 78 23.76 8.91 -7.41
CA PHE A 78 24.36 9.57 -6.26
C PHE A 78 25.80 9.08 -6.06
N PHE A 79 26.72 10.03 -5.92
CA PHE A 79 28.15 9.75 -5.73
C PHE A 79 28.54 10.05 -4.30
N PHE A 80 28.95 9.01 -3.57
CA PHE A 80 29.35 9.14 -2.17
C PHE A 80 30.85 9.43 -2.08
N SER A 81 31.25 10.28 -1.12
CA SER A 81 32.67 10.61 -0.90
C SER A 81 33.55 9.39 -0.62
N GLY A 82 32.97 8.28 -0.12
CA GLY A 82 33.66 7.00 0.06
C GLY A 82 33.92 6.19 -1.22
N GLY A 83 33.59 6.72 -2.40
CA GLY A 83 33.86 6.10 -3.71
C GLY A 83 32.79 5.12 -4.22
N ALA A 84 31.75 4.85 -3.42
CA ALA A 84 30.60 4.06 -3.87
C ALA A 84 29.61 4.93 -4.65
N THR A 85 28.89 4.32 -5.60
CA THR A 85 27.82 4.95 -6.37
C THR A 85 26.51 4.22 -6.17
N LEU A 86 25.41 4.98 -6.08
CA LEU A 86 24.05 4.47 -6.02
C LEU A 86 23.24 5.03 -7.17
N THR A 87 22.65 4.17 -8.01
CA THR A 87 21.72 4.58 -9.06
C THR A 87 20.31 4.14 -8.69
N LEU A 88 19.39 5.10 -8.52
CA LEU A 88 17.97 4.86 -8.26
C LEU A 88 17.15 5.11 -9.52
N TYR A 89 16.21 4.21 -9.81
CA TYR A 89 15.33 4.29 -10.98
C TYR A 89 13.96 4.80 -10.54
N ILE A 90 13.80 6.12 -10.59
CA ILE A 90 12.65 6.83 -10.03
C ILE A 90 11.48 6.87 -11.04
N ARG A 91 10.28 6.55 -10.58
CA ARG A 91 9.02 6.63 -11.32
C ARG A 91 8.30 7.96 -11.09
N ALA A 92 7.35 8.26 -11.96
CA ALA A 92 6.48 9.43 -11.84
C ALA A 92 5.62 9.42 -10.56
N VAL A 93 5.44 8.28 -9.90
CA VAL A 93 4.73 8.20 -8.60
C VAL A 93 5.64 8.48 -7.40
N ALA A 94 6.80 9.12 -7.62
CA ALA A 94 7.80 9.39 -6.57
C ALA A 94 8.21 8.12 -5.80
N ASP A 95 8.48 7.04 -6.53
CA ASP A 95 8.94 5.76 -5.97
C ASP A 95 10.06 5.15 -6.84
N VAL A 96 10.85 4.24 -6.28
CA VAL A 96 11.99 3.59 -6.91
C VAL A 96 11.69 2.11 -7.19
N ILE A 97 11.71 1.72 -8.47
CA ILE A 97 11.48 0.31 -8.86
C ILE A 97 12.74 -0.55 -8.88
N LYS A 98 13.89 0.09 -8.91
CA LYS A 98 15.18 -0.58 -9.09
C LYS A 98 16.28 0.29 -8.51
N ALA A 99 17.22 -0.34 -7.83
CA ALA A 99 18.43 0.30 -7.35
C ALA A 99 19.66 -0.50 -7.78
N GLU A 100 20.75 0.22 -8.04
CA GLU A 100 22.05 -0.35 -8.36
C GLU A 100 23.13 0.29 -7.48
N ILE A 101 24.02 -0.51 -6.89
CA ILE A 101 25.20 -0.04 -6.17
C ILE A 101 26.43 -0.48 -6.95
N ASN A 102 27.30 0.46 -7.35
CA ASN A 102 28.45 0.21 -8.22
C ASN A 102 28.08 -0.63 -9.46
N ASP A 103 27.01 -0.21 -10.15
CA ASP A 103 26.44 -0.86 -11.34
C ASP A 103 25.90 -2.29 -11.14
N LYS A 104 25.76 -2.75 -9.90
CA LYS A 104 25.13 -4.05 -9.56
C LYS A 104 23.76 -3.86 -8.95
N VAL A 105 22.76 -4.58 -9.47
CA VAL A 105 21.38 -4.53 -8.96
C VAL A 105 21.32 -5.01 -7.52
N VAL A 106 20.61 -4.27 -6.67
CA VAL A 106 20.38 -4.61 -5.27
C VAL A 106 18.88 -4.73 -4.98
N VAL A 107 18.55 -5.60 -4.03
CA VAL A 107 17.18 -5.72 -3.50
C VAL A 107 16.99 -4.63 -2.45
N LEU A 108 15.91 -3.86 -2.59
CA LEU A 108 15.55 -2.84 -1.63
C LEU A 108 14.81 -3.49 -0.45
N SER A 109 15.14 -3.08 0.77
CA SER A 109 14.49 -3.50 2.02
C SER A 109 13.23 -2.68 2.36
N GLY A 110 12.80 -1.84 1.44
CA GLY A 110 11.64 -0.96 1.52
C GLY A 110 11.46 -0.22 0.19
N ASP A 111 10.58 0.77 0.15
CA ASP A 111 10.38 1.65 -0.99
C ASP A 111 10.95 3.04 -0.70
N PHE A 112 11.14 3.84 -1.74
CA PHE A 112 11.54 5.25 -1.58
C PHE A 112 10.34 6.17 -1.78
N SER A 113 9.12 5.70 -1.51
CA SER A 113 7.92 6.51 -1.61
C SER A 113 7.81 7.48 -0.43
N ASP A 114 7.03 8.53 -0.60
CA ASP A 114 6.69 9.44 0.49
C ASP A 114 5.50 8.95 1.32
N ASP A 115 4.92 7.81 0.95
CA ASP A 115 3.64 7.29 1.46
C ASP A 115 3.77 6.67 2.87
N TYR A 116 4.92 6.07 3.18
CA TYR A 116 5.12 5.37 4.45
C TYR A 116 6.56 5.54 4.95
N LYS A 117 6.74 6.30 6.03
CA LYS A 117 8.06 6.66 6.55
C LYS A 117 8.90 5.45 6.99
N PRO A 118 8.34 4.38 7.61
CA PRO A 118 9.14 3.21 7.96
C PRO A 118 9.66 2.42 6.76
N THR A 119 8.93 2.27 5.65
CA THR A 119 9.49 1.64 4.44
C THR A 119 10.56 2.53 3.81
N PHE A 120 10.34 3.85 3.80
CA PHE A 120 11.36 4.81 3.38
C PHE A 120 12.63 4.71 4.24
N ASP A 121 12.49 4.71 5.56
CA ASP A 121 13.60 4.60 6.49
C ASP A 121 14.28 3.22 6.38
N ASN A 122 13.51 2.15 6.18
CA ASN A 122 14.04 0.80 5.96
C ASN A 122 14.80 0.70 4.62
N ALA A 123 14.32 1.34 3.56
CA ALA A 123 15.00 1.43 2.28
C ALA A 123 16.30 2.23 2.42
N VAL A 124 16.24 3.40 3.06
CA VAL A 124 17.42 4.25 3.33
C VAL A 124 18.43 3.52 4.19
N ASN A 125 18.03 2.88 5.29
CA ASN A 125 18.92 2.17 6.20
C ASN A 125 19.53 0.92 5.55
N GLY A 126 18.75 0.15 4.79
CA GLY A 126 19.24 -1.01 4.06
C GLY A 126 20.23 -0.62 2.97
N VAL A 127 19.90 0.39 2.17
CA VAL A 127 20.81 0.92 1.14
C VAL A 127 22.06 1.53 1.79
N ALA A 128 21.93 2.27 2.89
CA ALA A 128 23.08 2.81 3.63
C ALA A 128 24.00 1.71 4.16
N LYS A 129 23.46 0.59 4.66
CA LYS A 129 24.25 -0.58 5.06
C LYS A 129 25.03 -1.15 3.87
N LEU A 130 24.36 -1.36 2.74
CA LEU A 130 25.01 -1.87 1.52
C LEU A 130 26.08 -0.92 0.98
N ILE A 131 25.87 0.40 1.06
CA ILE A 131 26.86 1.41 0.68
C ILE A 131 28.09 1.30 1.59
N ARG A 132 27.91 1.22 2.92
CA ARG A 132 29.05 1.06 3.85
C ARG A 132 29.84 -0.23 3.60
N GLU A 133 29.15 -1.34 3.32
CA GLU A 133 29.78 -2.60 2.95
C GLU A 133 30.57 -2.51 1.63
N ALA A 134 29.98 -1.88 0.60
CA ALA A 134 30.64 -1.64 -0.68
C ALA A 134 31.89 -0.77 -0.52
N GLN A 135 31.83 0.25 0.34
CA GLN A 135 32.96 1.13 0.63
C GLN A 135 34.08 0.43 1.39
N SER A 136 33.76 -0.42 2.36
CA SER A 136 34.79 -1.23 3.04
C SER A 136 35.55 -2.08 2.01
N ARG A 137 34.84 -2.67 1.04
CA ARG A 137 35.48 -3.45 -0.03
C ARG A 137 36.35 -2.58 -0.95
N ILE A 138 35.89 -1.39 -1.32
CA ILE A 138 36.68 -0.44 -2.12
C ILE A 138 37.92 0.01 -1.33
N GLN A 139 37.79 0.29 -0.04
CA GLN A 139 38.93 0.68 0.81
C GLN A 139 39.92 -0.47 0.98
N ASP A 140 39.45 -1.71 1.14
CA ASP A 140 40.33 -2.87 1.22
C ASP A 140 41.00 -3.17 -0.12
N GLN A 141 40.31 -2.97 -1.24
CA GLN A 141 40.91 -2.99 -2.58
C GLN A 141 41.98 -1.89 -2.70
N ASN A 142 41.65 -0.64 -2.35
CA ASN A 142 42.60 0.48 -2.37
C ASN A 142 43.78 0.29 -1.40
N LYS A 143 43.61 -0.44 -0.29
CA LYS A 143 44.70 -0.83 0.62
C LYS A 143 45.56 -1.97 0.06
N ARG A 144 44.97 -2.88 -0.73
CA ARG A 144 45.72 -3.90 -1.49
C ARG A 144 46.45 -3.29 -2.69
N GLU A 145 45.84 -2.28 -3.29
CA GLU A 145 46.35 -1.50 -4.42
C GLU A 145 47.19 -0.30 -3.96
N LYS A 146 47.35 -0.06 -2.64
CA LYS A 146 48.29 0.93 -2.11
C LYS A 146 49.63 0.65 -2.78
N VAL A 147 50.00 1.61 -3.64
CA VAL A 147 51.08 1.56 -4.62
C VAL A 147 52.16 0.55 -4.22
N HIS A 148 52.09 -0.65 -4.81
CA HIS A 148 53.28 -1.47 -4.96
C HIS A 148 54.18 -0.67 -5.90
N LEU A 149 55.04 0.17 -5.32
CA LEU A 149 56.22 0.60 -6.03
C LEU A 149 56.92 -0.69 -6.45
N PRO A 150 57.18 -0.93 -7.74
CA PRO A 150 57.82 -2.16 -8.15
C PRO A 150 59.07 -2.32 -7.30
N PRO A 151 59.25 -3.46 -6.60
CA PRO A 151 60.50 -3.71 -5.92
C PRO A 151 61.59 -3.54 -6.97
N ARG A 152 62.61 -2.76 -6.63
CA ARG A 152 63.72 -2.47 -7.53
C ARG A 152 64.46 -3.80 -7.75
N ARG A 153 64.02 -4.54 -8.78
CA ARG A 153 64.41 -5.88 -9.25
C ARG A 153 63.76 -7.07 -8.49
N ILE A 154 62.88 -7.79 -9.19
CA ILE A 154 62.40 -9.15 -8.86
C ILE A 154 63.00 -10.14 -9.87
N SER A 155 63.31 -11.37 -9.41
CA SER A 155 63.98 -12.39 -10.22
C SER A 155 63.02 -13.00 -11.26
N VAL A 156 63.59 -13.56 -12.34
CA VAL A 156 62.81 -14.19 -13.43
C VAL A 156 61.94 -15.34 -12.90
N ASP A 157 62.42 -16.09 -11.91
CA ASP A 157 61.70 -17.24 -11.35
C ASP A 157 60.43 -16.84 -10.59
N GLN A 158 60.42 -15.67 -9.93
CA GLN A 158 59.21 -15.16 -9.28
C GLN A 158 58.15 -14.74 -10.29
N LYS A 159 58.55 -14.17 -11.43
CA LYS A 159 57.62 -13.84 -12.53
C LYS A 159 57.02 -15.09 -13.15
N VAL A 160 57.82 -16.14 -13.35
CA VAL A 160 57.34 -17.41 -13.91
C VAL A 160 56.29 -18.03 -12.99
N LYS A 161 56.53 -18.03 -11.67
CA LYS A 161 55.58 -18.58 -10.71
C LYS A 161 54.27 -17.80 -10.65
N GLU A 162 54.35 -16.48 -10.70
CA GLU A 162 53.17 -15.60 -10.68
C GLU A 162 52.32 -15.74 -11.96
N VAL A 163 52.97 -15.91 -13.12
CA VAL A 163 52.27 -16.22 -14.38
C VAL A 163 51.63 -17.62 -14.34
N GLN A 164 52.32 -18.63 -13.78
CA GLN A 164 51.74 -19.97 -13.62
C GLN A 164 50.51 -19.99 -12.70
N GLU A 165 50.53 -19.23 -11.61
CA GLU A 165 49.38 -19.08 -10.72
C GLU A 165 48.21 -18.35 -11.41
N GLN A 166 48.50 -17.39 -12.29
CA GLN A 166 47.48 -16.73 -13.12
C GLN A 166 46.90 -17.67 -14.18
N GLU A 167 47.73 -18.48 -14.86
CA GLU A 167 47.30 -19.48 -15.84
C GLU A 167 46.37 -20.51 -15.21
N GLN A 168 46.73 -21.06 -14.04
CA GLN A 168 45.87 -22.02 -13.32
C GLN A 168 44.49 -21.44 -12.99
N LYS A 169 44.46 -20.17 -12.57
CA LYS A 169 43.20 -19.50 -12.23
C LYS A 169 42.33 -19.24 -13.47
N LEU A 170 42.96 -18.89 -14.60
CA LEU A 170 42.28 -18.75 -15.89
C LEU A 170 41.71 -20.09 -16.37
N ASP A 171 42.46 -21.19 -16.22
CA ASP A 171 42.00 -22.53 -16.58
C ASP A 171 40.80 -22.98 -15.73
N GLU A 172 40.80 -22.71 -14.41
CA GLU A 172 39.66 -22.97 -13.53
C GLU A 172 38.40 -22.19 -13.96
N ASP A 173 38.55 -20.93 -14.37
CA ASP A 173 37.44 -20.10 -14.80
C ASP A 173 36.92 -20.53 -16.19
N ILE A 174 37.80 -20.94 -17.10
CA ILE A 174 37.42 -21.55 -18.39
C ILE A 174 36.62 -22.83 -18.15
N ALA A 175 37.05 -23.69 -17.22
CA ALA A 175 36.34 -24.93 -16.88
C ALA A 175 34.93 -24.65 -16.34
N LYS A 176 34.78 -23.65 -15.45
CA LYS A 176 33.46 -23.25 -14.92
C LYS A 176 32.54 -22.70 -16.00
N GLN A 177 33.05 -21.82 -16.87
CA GLN A 177 32.26 -21.25 -17.96
C GLN A 177 31.87 -22.30 -19.00
N THR A 178 32.75 -23.26 -19.28
CA THR A 178 32.45 -24.39 -20.17
C THR A 178 31.34 -25.26 -19.58
N ALA A 179 31.41 -25.59 -18.29
CA ALA A 179 30.34 -26.35 -17.62
C ALA A 179 28.99 -25.62 -17.63
N GLN A 180 28.97 -24.29 -17.44
CA GLN A 180 27.75 -23.48 -17.54
C GLN A 180 27.18 -23.48 -18.96
N ARG A 181 28.02 -23.32 -19.98
CA ARG A 181 27.60 -23.39 -21.39
C ARG A 181 26.94 -24.72 -21.69
N ASP A 182 27.53 -25.83 -21.24
CA ASP A 182 27.02 -27.17 -21.53
C ASP A 182 25.68 -27.43 -20.83
N GLN A 183 25.51 -26.97 -19.58
CA GLN A 183 24.21 -27.00 -18.88
C GLN A 183 23.12 -26.19 -19.60
N LEU A 184 23.48 -25.04 -20.17
CA LEU A 184 22.53 -24.21 -20.93
C LEU A 184 22.15 -24.85 -22.26
N LEU A 185 23.10 -25.50 -22.95
CA LEU A 185 22.82 -26.25 -24.16
C LEU A 185 21.86 -27.42 -23.89
N GLU A 186 22.07 -28.16 -22.80
CA GLU A 186 21.18 -29.26 -22.41
C GLU A 186 19.75 -28.75 -22.11
N LYS A 187 19.62 -27.62 -21.40
CA LYS A 187 18.31 -27.00 -21.16
C LYS A 187 17.62 -26.54 -22.44
N ILE A 188 18.38 -26.00 -23.39
CA ILE A 188 17.85 -25.59 -24.71
C ILE A 188 17.37 -26.81 -25.49
N GLU A 189 18.11 -27.92 -25.45
CA GLU A 189 17.74 -29.15 -26.16
C GLU A 189 16.47 -29.78 -25.57
N LEU A 190 16.37 -29.84 -24.24
CA LEU A 190 15.14 -30.28 -23.55
C LEU A 190 13.93 -29.41 -23.91
N ALA A 191 14.11 -28.08 -23.95
CA ALA A 191 13.05 -27.14 -24.32
C ALA A 191 12.62 -27.31 -25.79
N LYS A 192 13.55 -27.60 -26.70
CA LYS A 192 13.25 -27.87 -28.12
C LYS A 192 12.47 -29.18 -28.31
N GLN A 193 12.82 -30.22 -27.57
CA GLN A 193 12.10 -31.51 -27.60
C GLN A 193 10.66 -31.37 -27.07
N GLN A 194 10.45 -30.57 -26.02
CA GLN A 194 9.11 -30.30 -25.48
C GLN A 194 8.22 -29.49 -26.43
N LEU A 195 8.81 -28.68 -27.31
CA LEU A 195 8.09 -27.84 -28.27
C LEU A 195 7.92 -28.47 -29.66
N GLY A 196 8.39 -29.70 -29.89
CA GLY A 196 8.20 -30.44 -31.15
C GLY A 196 8.90 -29.82 -32.36
N ILE A 197 9.96 -29.03 -32.16
CA ILE A 197 10.67 -28.36 -33.24
C ILE A 197 11.79 -29.26 -33.76
N SER A 198 11.61 -29.85 -34.95
CA SER A 198 12.68 -30.53 -35.68
C SER A 198 13.71 -29.52 -36.17
N SER A 199 14.99 -29.77 -35.87
CA SER A 199 16.10 -28.92 -36.29
C SER A 199 16.39 -29.08 -37.78
N ASN A 200 16.20 -28.01 -38.55
CA ASN A 200 16.96 -27.82 -39.77
C ASN A 200 17.45 -26.37 -39.87
N THR A 201 18.70 -26.25 -40.32
CA THR A 201 19.48 -25.03 -40.62
C THR A 201 19.85 -24.20 -39.38
N GLY A 202 21.13 -24.01 -39.04
CA GLY A 202 22.27 -23.78 -39.92
C GLY A 202 22.77 -22.37 -39.62
N VAL A 203 23.78 -22.28 -38.77
CA VAL A 203 24.49 -21.05 -38.41
C VAL A 203 25.11 -20.44 -39.66
N GLY A 204 24.87 -19.16 -39.96
CA GLY A 204 25.67 -18.45 -40.97
C GLY A 204 25.12 -17.14 -41.52
N GLN A 205 25.53 -16.03 -40.90
CA GLN A 205 25.95 -14.76 -41.52
C GLN A 205 24.96 -13.83 -42.28
N SER A 206 25.02 -12.56 -41.84
CA SER A 206 24.91 -11.29 -42.57
C SER A 206 23.70 -11.02 -43.47
N GLU A 207 22.97 -9.94 -43.20
CA GLU A 207 23.11 -8.64 -43.91
C GLU A 207 22.08 -7.62 -43.45
N LEU A 208 22.50 -6.35 -43.45
CA LEU A 208 21.67 -5.17 -43.24
C LEU A 208 20.66 -4.99 -44.38
N GLY A 209 19.44 -4.55 -44.05
CA GLY A 209 18.71 -3.62 -44.91
C GLY A 209 17.24 -3.96 -45.24
N LYS A 210 16.40 -2.94 -44.97
CA LYS A 210 15.13 -2.58 -45.62
C LYS A 210 13.81 -3.29 -45.21
N SER A 211 12.99 -2.46 -44.60
CA SER A 211 11.59 -2.10 -44.89
C SER A 211 10.53 -3.16 -45.27
N ILE A 212 9.51 -3.18 -44.41
CA ILE A 212 8.05 -3.18 -44.65
C ILE A 212 7.60 -3.34 -46.12
N SER A 213 6.90 -4.44 -46.41
CA SER A 213 5.62 -4.45 -47.16
C SER A 213 5.05 -5.87 -47.24
N GLU A 214 3.76 -5.99 -46.91
CA GLU A 214 2.78 -6.98 -47.41
C GLU A 214 2.99 -8.47 -47.08
N ILE A 215 2.01 -9.05 -46.37
CA ILE A 215 1.06 -9.99 -46.95
C ILE A 215 -0.25 -9.87 -46.17
N VAL A 216 -1.28 -9.50 -46.91
CA VAL A 216 -2.69 -9.45 -46.53
C VAL A 216 -3.33 -10.78 -46.93
N SER A 217 -4.36 -11.14 -46.15
CA SER A 217 -5.54 -11.96 -46.49
C SER A 217 -5.47 -13.49 -46.52
N ILE A 218 -6.55 -14.04 -45.93
CA ILE A 218 -7.32 -15.30 -46.14
C ILE A 218 -7.54 -15.91 -44.75
N SER A 219 -8.74 -16.25 -44.26
CA SER A 219 -10.14 -16.13 -44.72
C SER A 219 -11.00 -16.47 -43.49
N SER A 220 -12.24 -16.00 -43.52
CA SER A 220 -13.31 -16.20 -42.55
C SER A 220 -13.85 -17.63 -42.47
N ASP A 221 -14.63 -17.84 -41.40
CA ASP A 221 -15.74 -18.78 -41.22
C ASP A 221 -15.43 -20.26 -40.99
N THR A 222 -15.70 -20.75 -39.77
CA THR A 222 -16.88 -21.63 -39.54
C THR A 222 -17.15 -21.82 -38.04
N SER A 223 -18.37 -21.48 -37.63
CA SER A 223 -19.02 -21.96 -36.42
C SER A 223 -19.68 -23.32 -36.71
N VAL A 224 -19.33 -24.36 -35.95
CA VAL A 224 -20.14 -25.59 -35.83
C VAL A 224 -20.13 -26.03 -34.37
N ASN A 225 -21.32 -25.98 -33.75
CA ASN A 225 -21.67 -26.67 -32.51
C ASN A 225 -21.67 -28.19 -32.74
N ILE A 226 -20.98 -28.94 -31.89
CA ILE A 226 -21.35 -30.33 -31.58
C ILE A 226 -21.29 -30.50 -30.06
N PHE A 227 -22.47 -30.68 -29.48
CA PHE A 227 -22.70 -31.31 -28.18
C PHE A 227 -22.26 -32.77 -28.28
N GLU A 228 -21.43 -33.23 -27.35
CA GLU A 228 -21.45 -34.64 -26.98
C GLU A 228 -21.21 -34.81 -25.48
N GLU A 229 -22.00 -35.72 -24.94
CA GLU A 229 -22.30 -35.96 -23.55
C GLU A 229 -21.09 -36.45 -22.75
N ASN A 230 -20.92 -35.94 -21.53
CA ASN A 230 -20.28 -36.70 -20.47
C ASN A 230 -21.09 -36.60 -19.18
N LYS A 231 -21.91 -37.63 -18.96
CA LYS A 231 -22.46 -38.02 -17.66
C LYS A 231 -21.30 -38.23 -16.68
N LEU A 232 -21.18 -37.39 -15.66
CA LEU A 232 -20.51 -37.78 -14.42
C LEU A 232 -21.30 -37.27 -13.21
N SER A 233 -21.69 -38.23 -12.38
CA SER A 233 -22.29 -38.19 -11.03
C SER A 233 -22.94 -36.89 -10.54
N ALA A 234 -24.27 -36.96 -10.40
CA ALA A 234 -25.02 -36.10 -9.50
C ALA A 234 -24.50 -36.25 -8.05
N LYS A 235 -23.78 -35.24 -7.57
CA LYS A 235 -23.91 -34.76 -6.20
C LYS A 235 -24.80 -33.53 -6.27
N THR A 236 -25.91 -33.60 -5.54
CA THR A 236 -26.87 -32.51 -5.34
C THR A 236 -26.18 -31.30 -4.73
N ASP A 237 -25.71 -30.37 -5.57
CA ASP A 237 -25.53 -28.99 -5.18
C ASP A 237 -26.88 -28.30 -5.35
N VAL A 238 -27.53 -28.06 -4.21
CA VAL A 238 -28.73 -27.22 -4.12
C VAL A 238 -28.29 -25.82 -4.53
N VAL A 239 -28.65 -25.40 -5.74
CA VAL A 239 -28.56 -24.01 -6.16
C VAL A 239 -29.63 -23.25 -5.38
N GLU A 240 -29.25 -22.73 -4.21
CA GLU A 240 -30.08 -21.79 -3.45
C GLU A 240 -30.43 -20.59 -4.33
N SER A 241 -31.73 -20.32 -4.46
CA SER A 241 -32.22 -19.20 -5.27
C SER A 241 -31.78 -17.86 -4.65
N THR A 242 -31.63 -16.82 -5.47
CA THR A 242 -31.30 -15.46 -5.00
C THR A 242 -32.34 -14.91 -4.01
N SER A 243 -33.58 -15.39 -4.08
CA SER A 243 -34.65 -15.08 -3.13
C SER A 243 -34.41 -15.71 -1.75
N ASP A 244 -33.94 -16.96 -1.71
CA ASP A 244 -33.64 -17.67 -0.46
C ASP A 244 -32.43 -17.08 0.26
N LYS A 245 -31.39 -16.67 -0.50
CA LYS A 245 -30.23 -15.96 0.05
C LYS A 245 -30.61 -14.61 0.68
N SER A 246 -31.49 -13.85 0.03
CA SER A 246 -31.97 -12.55 0.53
C SER A 246 -32.82 -12.69 1.79
N MET A 247 -33.74 -13.67 1.85
CA MET A 247 -34.51 -13.96 3.07
C MET A 247 -33.63 -14.49 4.21
N MET A 248 -32.66 -15.36 3.92
CA MET A 248 -31.72 -15.84 4.93
C MET A 248 -30.84 -14.70 5.47
N TRP A 249 -30.36 -13.82 4.61
CA TRP A 249 -29.60 -12.62 4.97
C TRP A 249 -30.41 -11.73 5.92
N ASN A 250 -31.65 -11.38 5.55
CA ASN A 250 -32.51 -10.51 6.36
C ASN A 250 -32.82 -11.13 7.74
N ASN A 251 -33.01 -12.45 7.82
CA ASN A 251 -33.26 -13.14 9.08
C ASN A 251 -32.02 -13.18 10.00
N ILE A 252 -30.83 -13.40 9.43
CA ILE A 252 -29.58 -13.42 10.21
C ILE A 252 -29.22 -12.00 10.66
N VAL A 253 -29.28 -11.02 9.75
CA VAL A 253 -29.01 -9.61 10.04
C VAL A 253 -29.98 -9.09 11.10
N SER A 254 -31.29 -9.34 10.96
CA SER A 254 -32.28 -8.90 11.96
C SER A 254 -32.01 -9.46 13.35
N LYS A 255 -31.55 -10.72 13.45
CA LYS A 255 -31.23 -11.35 14.73
C LYS A 255 -30.02 -10.72 15.45
N TYR A 256 -28.97 -10.32 14.73
CA TYR A 256 -27.72 -9.84 15.34
C TYR A 256 -27.53 -8.32 15.29
N LEU A 257 -28.16 -7.65 14.32
CA LEU A 257 -28.08 -6.20 14.13
C LEU A 257 -29.37 -5.47 14.52
N GLY A 258 -30.45 -6.20 14.79
CA GLY A 258 -31.76 -5.65 15.17
C GLY A 258 -32.20 -5.93 16.62
N SER A 259 -31.37 -6.57 17.45
CA SER A 259 -31.64 -6.68 18.88
C SER A 259 -30.77 -5.68 19.65
N ASP A 260 -31.39 -4.69 20.30
CA ASP A 260 -30.72 -3.68 21.15
C ASP A 260 -30.33 -4.25 22.52
N HIS A 261 -30.19 -5.58 22.64
CA HIS A 261 -29.78 -6.22 23.88
C HIS A 261 -28.25 -6.19 23.99
N PRO A 262 -27.69 -5.55 25.03
CA PRO A 262 -26.24 -5.54 25.21
C PRO A 262 -25.75 -6.96 25.49
N LEU A 263 -24.66 -7.34 24.82
CA LEU A 263 -23.97 -8.62 24.98
C LEU A 263 -23.38 -8.69 26.39
N SER A 264 -23.66 -9.78 27.09
CA SER A 264 -23.02 -10.10 28.37
C SER A 264 -21.53 -10.41 28.19
N LEU A 265 -20.72 -10.28 29.25
CA LEU A 265 -19.27 -10.52 29.15
C LEU A 265 -18.94 -11.93 28.62
N GLU A 266 -19.69 -12.95 29.04
CA GLU A 266 -19.52 -14.33 28.56
C GLU A 266 -19.79 -14.47 27.06
N GLU A 267 -20.83 -13.80 26.55
CA GLU A 267 -21.12 -13.77 25.11
C GLU A 267 -20.02 -13.04 24.34
N GLN A 268 -19.50 -11.93 24.88
CA GLN A 268 -18.42 -11.18 24.23
C GLN A 268 -17.13 -12.00 24.14
N GLU A 269 -16.78 -12.74 25.20
CA GLU A 269 -15.62 -13.64 25.24
C GLU A 269 -15.74 -14.76 24.20
N LEU A 270 -16.91 -15.40 24.12
CA LEU A 270 -17.19 -16.42 23.10
C LEU A 270 -17.08 -15.86 21.68
N ILE A 271 -17.58 -14.64 21.45
CA ILE A 271 -17.49 -13.99 20.14
C ILE A 271 -16.04 -13.81 19.73
N VAL A 272 -15.17 -13.24 20.57
CA VAL A 272 -13.76 -13.00 20.19
C VAL A 272 -12.97 -14.29 19.98
N GLU A 273 -13.31 -15.36 20.70
CA GLU A 273 -12.67 -16.67 20.55
C GLU A 273 -13.08 -17.39 19.26
N GLU A 274 -14.34 -17.24 18.82
CA GLU A 274 -14.81 -17.78 17.54
C GLU A 274 -14.39 -16.92 16.34
N TRP A 275 -14.31 -15.60 16.54
CA TRP A 275 -14.10 -14.63 15.48
C TRP A 275 -12.64 -14.45 15.09
N ILE A 276 -11.74 -14.48 16.07
CA ILE A 276 -10.32 -14.19 15.88
C ILE A 276 -9.51 -15.45 16.13
N SER A 277 -8.51 -15.72 15.27
CA SER A 277 -7.64 -16.88 15.46
C SER A 277 -6.94 -16.81 16.83
N SER A 278 -6.78 -17.94 17.52
CA SER A 278 -6.22 -17.96 18.89
C SER A 278 -4.84 -17.30 18.99
N ARG A 279 -4.03 -17.39 17.91
CA ARG A 279 -2.72 -16.73 17.82
C ARG A 279 -2.87 -15.21 17.81
N GLU A 280 -3.71 -14.69 16.92
CA GLU A 280 -3.94 -13.26 16.76
C GLU A 280 -4.62 -12.68 18.01
N LEU A 281 -5.61 -13.37 18.57
CA LEU A 281 -6.25 -13.00 19.83
C LEU A 281 -5.23 -12.86 20.98
N SER A 282 -4.25 -13.76 21.05
CA SER A 282 -3.19 -13.69 22.05
C SER A 282 -2.28 -12.47 21.86
N ILE A 283 -1.99 -12.11 20.60
CA ILE A 283 -1.19 -10.91 20.27
C ILE A 283 -1.96 -9.65 20.68
N LEU A 284 -3.23 -9.54 20.29
CA LEU A 284 -4.09 -8.40 20.60
C LEU A 284 -4.25 -8.21 22.12
N LYS A 285 -4.51 -9.30 22.85
CA LYS A 285 -4.61 -9.27 24.32
C LYS A 285 -3.33 -8.74 24.97
N ASN A 286 -2.17 -9.26 24.55
CA ASN A 286 -0.89 -8.83 25.12
C ASN A 286 -0.59 -7.36 24.79
N ASP A 287 -0.85 -6.93 23.57
CA ASP A 287 -0.61 -5.56 23.13
C ASP A 287 -1.47 -4.56 23.93
N LEU A 288 -2.78 -4.80 24.02
CA LEU A 288 -3.72 -3.97 24.76
C LEU A 288 -3.38 -3.89 26.26
N LEU A 289 -3.06 -5.03 26.88
CA LEU A 289 -2.73 -5.09 28.31
C LEU A 289 -1.34 -4.56 28.66
N SER A 290 -0.46 -4.42 27.67
CA SER A 290 0.90 -3.89 27.88
C SER A 290 0.98 -2.37 27.88
N SER A 291 -0.08 -1.69 27.43
CA SER A 291 -0.14 -0.22 27.35
C SER A 291 -0.99 0.36 28.48
N ASP A 292 -0.33 0.96 29.47
CA ASP A 292 -1.01 1.65 30.59
C ASP A 292 -1.98 2.75 30.12
N GLU A 293 -1.65 3.42 29.01
CA GLU A 293 -2.50 4.47 28.43
C GLU A 293 -3.81 3.90 27.87
N ILE A 294 -3.73 2.79 27.13
CA ILE A 294 -4.91 2.10 26.59
C ILE A 294 -5.76 1.56 27.74
N VAL A 295 -5.16 0.89 28.71
CA VAL A 295 -5.87 0.31 29.86
C VAL A 295 -6.63 1.39 30.62
N LYS A 296 -5.97 2.51 30.95
CA LYS A 296 -6.59 3.61 31.68
C LYS A 296 -7.75 4.25 30.91
N LYS A 297 -7.58 4.48 29.60
CA LYS A 297 -8.62 5.10 28.77
C LYS A 297 -9.79 4.14 28.50
N ALA A 298 -9.52 2.85 28.38
CA ALA A 298 -10.56 1.83 28.29
C ALA A 298 -11.39 1.73 29.59
N GLU A 299 -10.74 1.82 30.75
CA GLU A 299 -11.43 1.91 32.05
C GLU A 299 -12.31 3.15 32.15
N GLU A 300 -11.81 4.31 31.69
CA GLU A 300 -12.56 5.57 31.66
C GLU A 300 -13.86 5.45 30.84
N TYR A 301 -13.81 4.73 29.71
CA TYR A 301 -14.98 4.50 28.86
C TYR A 301 -15.79 3.24 29.22
N GLY A 302 -15.39 2.49 30.25
CA GLY A 302 -16.09 1.27 30.66
C GLY A 302 -16.06 0.16 29.61
N LEU A 303 -14.98 0.07 28.83
CA LEU A 303 -14.78 -0.96 27.81
C LEU A 303 -14.27 -2.26 28.43
N THR A 304 -14.91 -3.37 28.09
CA THR A 304 -14.41 -4.70 28.42
C THR A 304 -13.20 -5.04 27.53
N LEU A 305 -12.40 -6.04 27.93
CA LEU A 305 -11.30 -6.50 27.09
C LEU A 305 -11.77 -7.03 25.71
N PRO A 306 -12.87 -7.81 25.59
CA PRO A 306 -13.43 -8.16 24.28
C PRO A 306 -13.83 -6.95 23.41
N GLU A 307 -14.42 -5.91 23.99
CA GLU A 307 -14.78 -4.69 23.27
C GLU A 307 -13.54 -3.92 22.78
N GLN A 308 -12.50 -3.84 23.62
CA GLN A 308 -11.19 -3.30 23.23
C GLN A 308 -10.59 -4.06 22.05
N ILE A 309 -10.64 -5.41 22.11
CA ILE A 309 -10.17 -6.29 21.04
C ILE A 309 -10.96 -6.04 19.76
N ALA A 310 -12.28 -5.85 19.82
CA ALA A 310 -13.08 -5.59 18.62
C ALA A 310 -12.66 -4.29 17.91
N ILE A 311 -12.38 -3.22 18.66
CA ILE A 311 -11.91 -1.95 18.07
C ILE A 311 -10.49 -2.11 17.51
N ARG A 312 -9.58 -2.75 18.25
CA ARG A 312 -8.20 -3.01 17.81
C ARG A 312 -8.20 -3.85 16.52
N TYR A 313 -8.94 -4.95 16.52
CA TYR A 313 -9.06 -5.87 15.39
C TYR A 313 -9.67 -5.20 14.16
N TRP A 314 -10.67 -4.33 14.33
CA TRP A 314 -11.19 -3.50 13.24
C TRP A 314 -10.07 -2.74 12.53
N SER A 315 -9.27 -1.98 13.28
CA SER A 315 -8.22 -1.13 12.72
C SER A 315 -7.04 -1.89 12.11
N GLY A 316 -6.88 -3.17 12.46
CA GLY A 316 -5.86 -4.05 11.90
C GLY A 316 -6.38 -4.86 10.72
N SER A 317 -6.56 -6.17 10.92
CA SER A 317 -6.90 -7.14 9.87
C SER A 317 -8.41 -7.35 9.69
N GLY A 318 -9.23 -6.94 10.66
CA GLY A 318 -10.65 -7.27 10.74
C GLY A 318 -11.56 -6.48 9.80
N PHE A 319 -11.19 -5.26 9.40
CA PHE A 319 -12.05 -4.39 8.58
C PHE A 319 -12.57 -5.06 7.30
N GLY A 320 -11.74 -5.90 6.66
CA GLY A 320 -12.06 -6.55 5.39
C GLY A 320 -13.16 -7.60 5.50
N GLY A 321 -13.16 -8.38 6.58
CA GLY A 321 -14.21 -9.38 6.86
C GLY A 321 -15.53 -8.71 7.20
N ILE A 322 -15.48 -7.76 8.16
CA ILE A 322 -16.62 -6.99 8.65
C ILE A 322 -17.33 -6.27 7.51
N ASN A 323 -16.63 -5.38 6.79
CA ASN A 323 -17.24 -4.62 5.70
C ASN A 323 -17.53 -5.49 4.47
N GLY A 324 -16.77 -6.57 4.26
CA GLY A 324 -17.05 -7.50 3.15
C GLY A 324 -18.40 -8.18 3.30
N VAL A 325 -18.74 -8.60 4.53
CA VAL A 325 -20.05 -9.19 4.84
C VAL A 325 -21.14 -8.13 4.73
N LEU A 326 -20.97 -6.95 5.35
CA LEU A 326 -21.98 -5.88 5.32
C LEU A 326 -22.30 -5.39 3.91
N HIS A 327 -21.30 -5.25 3.03
CA HIS A 327 -21.50 -4.87 1.63
C HIS A 327 -21.94 -6.02 0.71
N GLN A 328 -22.02 -7.25 1.23
CA GLN A 328 -22.28 -8.47 0.45
C GLN A 328 -21.33 -8.61 -0.75
N SER A 329 -20.06 -8.17 -0.60
CA SER A 329 -19.14 -7.98 -1.71
C SER A 329 -18.34 -9.23 -2.08
N ASN A 330 -18.31 -10.26 -1.24
CA ASN A 330 -17.59 -11.51 -1.47
C ASN A 330 -18.48 -12.74 -1.22
N PRO A 331 -18.16 -13.91 -1.83
CA PRO A 331 -18.86 -15.15 -1.55
C PRO A 331 -18.43 -15.74 -0.20
N TYR A 332 -19.02 -15.25 0.89
CA TYR A 332 -18.85 -15.83 2.23
C TYR A 332 -19.76 -17.04 2.43
N SER A 333 -19.30 -18.02 3.21
CA SER A 333 -20.16 -19.08 3.70
C SER A 333 -21.14 -18.55 4.74
N LYS A 334 -22.22 -19.30 5.02
CA LYS A 334 -23.19 -18.95 6.06
C LYS A 334 -22.54 -18.80 7.44
N GLU A 335 -21.60 -19.67 7.74
CA GLU A 335 -20.85 -19.69 8.99
C GLU A 335 -19.95 -18.46 9.10
N GLN A 336 -19.25 -18.09 8.02
CA GLN A 336 -18.42 -16.88 7.98
C GLN A 336 -19.26 -15.62 8.18
N ILE A 337 -20.39 -15.51 7.47
CA ILE A 337 -21.34 -14.39 7.65
C ILE A 337 -21.76 -14.29 9.11
N LEU A 338 -22.10 -15.42 9.74
CA LEU A 338 -22.54 -15.45 11.13
C LEU A 338 -21.45 -14.96 12.09
N ILE A 339 -20.22 -15.43 11.90
CA ILE A 339 -19.06 -15.05 12.73
C ILE A 339 -18.79 -13.55 12.60
N GLU A 340 -18.73 -13.02 11.39
CA GLU A 340 -18.47 -11.59 11.16
C GLU A 340 -19.60 -10.72 11.72
N LEU A 341 -20.87 -11.12 11.57
CA LEU A 341 -22.00 -10.37 12.12
C LEU A 341 -22.02 -10.35 13.66
N LYS A 342 -21.53 -11.41 14.32
CA LYS A 342 -21.29 -11.37 15.77
C LYS A 342 -20.21 -10.34 16.12
N GLY A 343 -19.11 -10.31 15.37
CA GLY A 343 -18.06 -9.30 15.51
C GLY A 343 -18.56 -7.87 15.29
N VAL A 344 -19.42 -7.65 14.29
CA VAL A 344 -20.11 -6.37 14.04
C VAL A 344 -20.90 -5.94 15.26
N SER A 345 -21.69 -6.84 15.86
CA SER A 345 -22.50 -6.55 17.06
C SER A 345 -21.62 -6.10 18.23
N LEU A 346 -20.54 -6.84 18.49
CA LEU A 346 -19.57 -6.50 19.53
C LEU A 346 -18.89 -5.14 19.28
N LEU A 347 -18.46 -4.87 18.04
CA LEU A 347 -17.86 -3.59 17.68
C LEU A 347 -18.84 -2.43 17.84
N ARG A 348 -20.10 -2.59 17.42
CA ARG A 348 -21.15 -1.56 17.62
C ARG A 348 -21.31 -1.22 19.09
N GLN A 349 -21.42 -2.24 19.94
CA GLN A 349 -21.55 -2.05 21.40
C GLN A 349 -20.32 -1.34 22.00
N ALA A 350 -19.12 -1.70 21.55
CA ALA A 350 -17.90 -1.02 21.98
C ALA A 350 -17.92 0.48 21.59
N LEU A 351 -18.32 0.79 20.35
CA LEU A 351 -18.42 2.16 19.87
C LEU A 351 -19.49 2.97 20.59
N ASP A 352 -20.60 2.35 21.01
CA ASP A 352 -21.68 3.03 21.75
C ASP A 352 -21.23 3.57 23.13
N LYS A 353 -20.15 3.03 23.68
CA LYS A 353 -19.54 3.50 24.94
C LYS A 353 -18.58 4.67 24.77
N LEU A 354 -18.14 4.94 23.54
CA LEU A 354 -17.19 6.01 23.25
C LEU A 354 -17.90 7.37 23.11
N PRO A 355 -17.25 8.48 23.47
CA PRO A 355 -17.79 9.81 23.23
C PRO A 355 -17.88 10.12 21.73
N ASN A 356 -18.88 10.92 21.36
CA ASN A 356 -18.99 11.44 20.00
C ASN A 356 -17.86 12.44 19.71
N PHE A 357 -17.27 12.32 18.53
CA PHE A 357 -16.30 13.27 18.00
C PHE A 357 -17.03 14.28 17.11
N THR A 358 -17.10 15.54 17.56
CA THR A 358 -17.85 16.62 16.88
C THR A 358 -16.99 17.85 16.57
N GLU A 359 -15.71 17.81 16.96
CA GLU A 359 -14.86 19.00 17.01
C GLU A 359 -14.31 19.39 15.63
N GLU A 360 -14.08 18.41 14.75
CA GLU A 360 -13.39 18.63 13.48
C GLU A 360 -14.03 17.92 12.29
N VAL A 361 -13.73 18.44 11.10
CA VAL A 361 -14.01 17.77 9.83
C VAL A 361 -13.04 16.61 9.66
N VAL A 362 -13.57 15.45 9.29
CA VAL A 362 -12.77 14.25 9.05
C VAL A 362 -12.76 13.89 7.58
N PHE A 363 -11.69 13.24 7.15
CA PHE A 363 -11.46 12.92 5.75
C PHE A 363 -11.41 11.42 5.53
N SER A 364 -12.11 10.94 4.51
CA SER A 364 -12.12 9.53 4.14
C SER A 364 -11.88 9.36 2.65
N ARG A 365 -10.89 8.56 2.27
CA ARG A 365 -10.57 8.26 0.87
C ARG A 365 -11.08 6.88 0.53
N GLN A 366 -11.95 6.78 -0.46
CA GLN A 366 -12.74 5.58 -0.72
C GLN A 366 -12.53 5.00 -2.11
N HIS A 367 -12.66 3.68 -2.21
CA HIS A 367 -12.94 3.01 -3.46
C HIS A 367 -14.41 2.58 -3.44
N LEU A 368 -15.29 3.44 -3.95
CA LEU A 368 -16.71 3.14 -3.97
C LEU A 368 -17.06 2.35 -5.24
N PRO A 369 -17.79 1.22 -5.12
CA PRO A 369 -18.45 0.60 -6.25
C PRO A 369 -19.29 1.60 -7.03
N GLN A 370 -19.32 1.45 -8.36
CA GLN A 370 -20.02 2.37 -9.26
C GLN A 370 -21.48 2.65 -8.85
N LYS A 371 -22.21 1.61 -8.41
CA LYS A 371 -23.60 1.72 -7.93
C LYS A 371 -23.74 2.64 -6.71
N ILE A 372 -22.78 2.59 -5.78
CA ILE A 372 -22.77 3.45 -4.58
C ILE A 372 -22.49 4.89 -4.99
N LEU A 373 -21.48 5.09 -5.84
CA LEU A 373 -21.14 6.42 -6.37
C LEU A 373 -22.35 7.06 -7.09
N GLU A 374 -23.02 6.32 -7.97
CA GLU A 374 -24.22 6.78 -8.66
C GLU A 374 -25.36 7.15 -7.70
N SER A 375 -25.49 6.41 -6.59
CA SER A 375 -26.48 6.72 -5.55
C SER A 375 -26.14 8.01 -4.83
N MET A 376 -24.88 8.20 -4.43
CA MET A 376 -24.43 9.44 -3.78
C MET A 376 -24.49 10.67 -4.70
N LEU A 377 -24.30 10.49 -6.02
CA LEU A 377 -24.45 11.58 -6.99
C LEU A 377 -25.91 11.97 -7.24
N LYS A 378 -26.85 11.04 -6.98
CA LYS A 378 -28.28 11.22 -7.30
C LYS A 378 -29.11 11.66 -6.11
N TYR A 379 -28.80 11.17 -4.91
CA TYR A 379 -29.63 11.35 -3.72
C TYR A 379 -29.00 12.35 -2.74
N GLU A 380 -29.86 13.08 -2.03
CA GLU A 380 -29.45 14.06 -1.02
C GLU A 380 -28.88 13.39 0.23
N THR A 381 -29.34 12.19 0.58
CA THR A 381 -28.81 11.40 1.70
C THR A 381 -28.40 10.02 1.21
N TYR A 382 -27.28 9.51 1.72
CA TYR A 382 -26.83 8.14 1.49
C TYR A 382 -26.48 7.45 2.81
N THR A 383 -26.96 6.21 2.98
CA THR A 383 -26.69 5.37 4.14
C THR A 383 -25.61 4.34 3.79
N PHE A 384 -24.49 4.35 4.51
CA PHE A 384 -23.45 3.34 4.32
C PHE A 384 -23.83 2.05 5.04
N GLU A 385 -23.89 0.94 4.31
CA GLU A 385 -24.20 -0.38 4.88
C GLU A 385 -23.08 -0.89 5.80
N GLY A 386 -21.82 -0.59 5.45
CA GLY A 386 -20.63 -0.90 6.24
C GLY A 386 -20.24 0.20 7.21
N PHE A 387 -19.26 -0.07 8.06
CA PHE A 387 -18.59 0.96 8.85
C PHE A 387 -17.75 1.84 7.93
N LEU A 388 -17.71 3.13 8.24
CA LEU A 388 -16.91 4.11 7.51
C LEU A 388 -15.80 4.62 8.41
N ALA A 389 -14.54 4.44 8.00
CA ALA A 389 -13.38 5.02 8.67
C ALA A 389 -12.99 6.35 8.00
N ALA A 390 -12.59 7.34 8.81
CA ALA A 390 -12.07 8.62 8.38
C ALA A 390 -10.90 9.03 9.28
N ASN A 391 -10.16 10.08 8.90
CA ASN A 391 -9.05 10.61 9.66
C ASN A 391 -9.24 12.09 9.99
N VAL A 392 -8.78 12.50 11.17
CA VAL A 392 -8.77 13.90 11.59
C VAL A 392 -7.64 14.64 10.89
N GLY A 393 -7.91 15.84 10.37
CA GLY A 393 -6.89 16.77 9.88
C GLY A 393 -6.19 16.44 8.55
N TYR A 394 -6.21 15.18 8.07
CA TYR A 394 -5.58 14.79 6.80
C TYR A 394 -6.27 13.60 6.12
N ASP A 395 -6.10 13.47 4.81
CA ASP A 395 -6.58 12.32 4.04
C ASP A 395 -5.48 11.30 3.77
N LEU A 396 -5.61 10.10 4.36
CA LEU A 396 -4.85 8.91 3.99
C LEU A 396 -5.30 8.37 2.64
N TYR A 397 -4.43 7.66 1.93
CA TYR A 397 -4.73 7.06 0.62
C TYR A 397 -5.12 8.07 -0.46
N SER A 398 -4.33 9.13 -0.64
CA SER A 398 -4.54 10.21 -1.61
C SER A 398 -4.70 9.72 -3.06
N GLN A 399 -4.15 8.54 -3.40
CA GLN A 399 -4.33 7.87 -4.68
C GLN A 399 -5.77 7.43 -4.97
N ARG A 400 -6.64 7.36 -3.96
CA ARG A 400 -8.06 7.03 -4.16
C ARG A 400 -8.79 8.26 -4.69
N LYS A 401 -9.52 8.05 -5.78
CA LYS A 401 -10.18 9.11 -6.55
C LYS A 401 -11.32 9.78 -5.80
N ILE A 402 -11.96 9.06 -4.88
CA ILE A 402 -13.11 9.57 -4.14
C ILE A 402 -12.65 10.02 -2.76
N LYS A 403 -12.89 11.29 -2.45
CA LYS A 403 -12.66 11.88 -1.12
C LYS A 403 -14.01 12.23 -0.50
N LEU A 404 -14.22 11.83 0.73
CA LEU A 404 -15.33 12.25 1.57
C LEU A 404 -14.77 13.22 2.61
N ILE A 405 -15.40 14.38 2.72
CA ILE A 405 -15.08 15.45 3.65
C ILE A 405 -16.30 15.56 4.56
N ILE A 406 -16.18 15.10 5.80
CA ILE A 406 -17.34 14.76 6.63
C ILE A 406 -17.34 15.67 7.86
N GLN A 407 -18.44 16.39 8.06
CA GLN A 407 -18.74 17.02 9.35
C GLN A 407 -19.29 15.94 10.29
N SER A 408 -18.49 15.51 11.26
CA SER A 408 -18.90 14.45 12.19
C SER A 408 -19.77 14.99 13.34
N LYS A 409 -20.74 14.18 13.74
CA LYS A 409 -21.67 14.34 14.86
C LYS A 409 -21.65 13.14 15.81
N THR A 410 -21.52 11.92 15.27
CA THR A 410 -21.56 10.67 16.05
C THR A 410 -20.38 9.74 15.80
N GLY A 411 -19.45 10.10 14.90
CA GLY A 411 -18.19 9.39 14.71
C GLY A 411 -17.44 9.23 16.04
N LYS A 412 -16.71 8.12 16.19
CA LYS A 412 -15.97 7.79 17.41
C LYS A 412 -14.49 7.87 17.15
N HIS A 413 -13.78 8.63 17.98
CA HIS A 413 -12.33 8.71 17.91
C HIS A 413 -11.69 7.45 18.49
N ILE A 414 -11.09 6.63 17.63
CA ILE A 414 -10.52 5.33 18.00
C ILE A 414 -9.01 5.26 17.84
N ALA A 415 -8.36 6.34 17.37
CA ALA A 415 -6.91 6.39 17.16
C ALA A 415 -6.11 5.87 18.37
N TRP A 416 -6.52 6.21 19.59
CA TRP A 416 -5.83 5.82 20.83
C TRP A 416 -5.75 4.30 21.08
N ILE A 417 -6.65 3.51 20.48
CA ILE A 417 -6.66 2.05 20.58
C ILE A 417 -6.43 1.39 19.22
N SER A 418 -6.28 2.14 18.13
CA SER A 418 -6.09 1.63 16.77
C SER A 418 -4.71 0.98 16.59
N GLU A 419 -4.61 -0.15 15.89
CA GLU A 419 -3.34 -0.80 15.52
C GLU A 419 -2.41 0.14 14.75
N ASN A 420 -2.97 1.17 14.11
CA ASN A 420 -2.24 2.17 13.35
C ASN A 420 -2.19 3.53 14.08
N SER A 421 -2.29 3.56 15.41
CA SER A 421 -2.33 4.78 16.23
C SER A 421 -1.14 5.73 16.05
N ASP A 422 -0.03 5.24 15.51
CA ASP A 422 1.17 6.01 15.20
C ASP A 422 1.13 6.69 13.81
N THR A 423 0.16 6.32 12.97
CA THR A 423 0.04 6.78 11.57
C THR A 423 -1.35 7.30 11.19
N GLU A 424 -2.38 6.93 11.95
CA GLU A 424 -3.77 7.28 11.70
C GLU A 424 -4.38 7.99 12.92
N ASP A 425 -5.11 9.07 12.65
CA ASP A 425 -5.94 9.76 13.63
C ASP A 425 -7.40 9.39 13.38
N GLU A 426 -7.69 8.09 13.55
CA GLU A 426 -8.88 7.44 13.03
C GLU A 426 -10.17 7.80 13.80
N VAL A 427 -11.19 8.17 13.04
CA VAL A 427 -12.59 8.34 13.47
C VAL A 427 -13.44 7.32 12.73
N LEU A 428 -14.15 6.49 13.51
CA LEU A 428 -14.97 5.41 12.99
C LEU A 428 -16.46 5.74 13.14
N PHE A 429 -17.19 5.62 12.05
CA PHE A 429 -18.64 5.74 11.99
C PHE A 429 -19.25 4.35 11.95
N LYS A 430 -20.30 4.14 12.75
CA LYS A 430 -21.02 2.85 12.79
C LYS A 430 -21.60 2.50 11.42
N ASN A 431 -21.79 1.21 11.20
CA ASN A 431 -22.58 0.76 10.06
C ASN A 431 -24.00 1.36 10.10
N SER A 432 -24.61 1.55 8.93
CA SER A 432 -25.91 2.20 8.76
C SER A 432 -25.96 3.69 9.14
N THR A 433 -24.81 4.36 9.29
CA THR A 433 -24.75 5.81 9.42
C THR A 433 -25.17 6.47 8.10
N SER A 434 -26.04 7.47 8.20
CA SER A 434 -26.55 8.22 7.05
C SER A 434 -25.84 9.56 6.93
N PHE A 435 -25.56 9.97 5.71
CA PHE A 435 -24.88 11.23 5.43
C PHE A 435 -25.65 12.01 4.37
N LYS A 436 -25.90 13.27 4.67
CA LYS A 436 -26.39 14.25 3.72
C LYS A 436 -25.24 14.73 2.83
N VAL A 437 -25.44 14.69 1.52
CA VAL A 437 -24.53 15.20 0.50
C VAL A 437 -24.78 16.69 0.33
N LEU A 438 -23.91 17.50 0.93
CA LEU A 438 -24.01 18.97 0.90
C LEU A 438 -23.47 19.55 -0.41
N ASN A 439 -22.37 18.99 -0.92
CA ASN A 439 -21.74 19.45 -2.14
C ASN A 439 -20.92 18.34 -2.79
N ILE A 440 -20.76 18.43 -4.11
CA ILE A 440 -19.94 17.52 -4.91
C ILE A 440 -19.03 18.38 -5.79
N VAL A 441 -17.72 18.18 -5.69
CA VAL A 441 -16.72 18.93 -6.45
C VAL A 441 -15.82 17.95 -7.18
N ASP A 442 -15.58 18.20 -8.46
CA ASP A 442 -14.66 17.43 -9.29
C ASP A 442 -13.76 18.37 -10.11
N SER A 443 -12.88 17.78 -10.92
CA SER A 443 -11.96 18.51 -11.79
C SER A 443 -12.62 19.43 -12.84
N THR A 444 -13.94 19.31 -13.06
CA THR A 444 -14.69 20.21 -13.97
C THR A 444 -15.17 21.47 -13.26
N ILE A 445 -15.27 21.42 -11.93
CA ILE A 445 -15.71 22.51 -11.07
C ILE A 445 -14.51 23.23 -10.44
N ASP A 446 -13.49 22.47 -10.02
CA ASP A 446 -12.28 22.97 -9.38
C ASP A 446 -11.03 22.38 -10.06
N GLU A 447 -10.26 23.24 -10.73
CA GLU A 447 -9.04 22.85 -11.46
C GLU A 447 -7.92 22.35 -10.54
N SER A 448 -8.00 22.58 -9.22
CA SER A 448 -7.07 22.01 -8.24
C SER A 448 -7.32 20.53 -7.97
N ILE A 449 -8.49 20.01 -8.37
CA ILE A 449 -8.82 18.60 -8.24
C ILE A 449 -8.30 17.84 -9.46
N GLU A 450 -7.52 16.78 -9.21
CA GLU A 450 -6.98 15.94 -10.27
C GLU A 450 -8.10 15.29 -11.10
N LYS A 451 -7.88 15.19 -12.42
CA LYS A 451 -8.88 14.69 -13.35
C LYS A 451 -9.38 13.30 -12.97
N GLY A 452 -10.70 13.18 -12.79
CA GLY A 452 -11.37 11.95 -12.39
C GLY A 452 -11.40 11.69 -10.89
N HIS A 453 -10.94 12.64 -10.07
CA HIS A 453 -11.22 12.67 -8.63
C HIS A 453 -12.56 13.39 -8.38
N ILE A 454 -13.28 12.93 -7.36
CA ILE A 454 -14.58 13.49 -6.94
C ILE A 454 -14.54 13.64 -5.42
N TRP A 455 -14.87 14.82 -4.93
CA TRP A 455 -14.91 15.16 -3.53
C TRP A 455 -16.36 15.37 -3.10
N PHE A 456 -16.80 14.64 -2.09
CA PHE A 456 -18.11 14.76 -1.48
C PHE A 456 -17.96 15.50 -0.15
N TYR A 457 -18.72 16.58 0.00
CA TYR A 457 -18.89 17.26 1.27
C TYR A 457 -20.14 16.70 1.92
N LEU A 458 -19.96 16.08 3.08
CA LEU A 458 -20.97 15.30 3.78
C LEU A 458 -21.19 15.86 5.18
N GLU A 459 -22.42 15.75 5.66
CA GLU A 459 -22.77 15.94 7.07
C GLU A 459 -23.54 14.71 7.55
N GLU A 460 -23.26 14.24 8.76
CA GLU A 460 -24.08 13.17 9.35
C GLU A 460 -25.55 13.60 9.42
N ASP A 461 -26.42 12.78 8.83
CA ASP A 461 -27.86 12.99 8.84
C ASP A 461 -28.41 12.41 10.14
N ASP A 462 -29.03 13.27 10.94
CA ASP A 462 -29.66 12.90 12.20
C ASP A 462 -31.01 12.25 11.85
N ASN A 463 -30.97 11.03 11.33
CA ASN A 463 -32.18 10.20 11.23
C ASN A 463 -32.56 9.76 12.65
N GLU A 464 -33.16 10.68 13.42
CA GLU A 464 -34.08 10.35 14.52
C GLU A 464 -35.45 9.95 13.97
#